data_AF-A0A935Y2W6-F1
#
_entry.id   AF-A0A935Y2W6-F1
#
_cell.length_a   1.000
_cell.length_b   1.000
_cell.length_c   1.000
_cell.angle_alpha   90.00
_cell.angle_beta   90.00
_cell.angle_gamma   90.00
#
_symmetry.space_group_name_H-M   'P 1'
#
loop_
_entity.id
_entity.type
_entity.pdbx_description
1 polymer ?
#
loop_
_entity_poly.entity_id
_entity_poly.type
_entity_poly.pdbx_seq_one_letter_code
_entity_poly.pdbx_strand_id
1 'polypeptide(L)'
;MKDSPFGFSYSWSDLQAVRLLAYSSFGAQIVGSLLGFLVAPFPDMFERIWFGGASITFPAFLVGLWLEAQFHPGNITENKVMVRRMGLISAALSAASVALYVGRAQ
;
A
#
# COMPACT_ATOMS: atom_id res chain seq x y z
N MET A 1 2.44 5.61 29.96
CA MET A 1 2.53 5.38 28.51
C MET A 1 3.87 4.71 28.26
N LYS A 2 3.90 3.54 27.61
CA LYS A 2 5.17 2.84 27.31
C LYS A 2 5.82 3.57 26.15
N ASP A 3 6.98 4.18 26.38
CA ASP A 3 7.79 4.72 25.30
C ASP A 3 8.14 3.59 24.33
N SER A 4 7.76 3.80 23.07
CA SER A 4 8.10 2.88 21.98
C SER A 4 9.63 2.83 21.87
N PRO A 5 10.26 1.63 21.84
CA PRO A 5 11.72 1.50 21.72
C PRO A 5 12.28 2.12 20.43
N PHE A 6 11.41 2.47 19.48
CA PHE A 6 11.77 3.16 18.24
C PHE A 6 11.57 4.67 18.29
N GLY A 7 11.03 5.24 19.39
CA GLY A 7 10.83 6.69 19.53
C GLY A 7 9.65 7.27 18.73
N PHE A 8 8.76 6.41 18.22
CA PHE A 8 7.57 6.83 17.47
C PHE A 8 6.33 6.16 18.06
N SER A 9 5.33 6.96 18.43
CA SER A 9 3.99 6.49 18.78
C SER A 9 3.05 6.98 17.68
N TYR A 10 2.58 6.06 16.84
CA TYR A 10 1.56 6.36 15.84
C TYR A 10 0.20 5.92 16.37
N SER A 11 -0.75 6.84 16.28
CA SER A 11 -2.16 6.66 16.59
C SER A 11 -2.97 6.65 15.31
N TRP A 12 -4.20 6.13 15.37
CA TRP A 12 -5.15 6.23 14.25
C TRP A 12 -5.44 7.69 13.85
N SER A 13 -5.30 8.64 14.78
CA SER A 13 -5.39 10.07 14.48
C SER A 13 -4.28 10.56 13.56
N ASP A 14 -3.07 10.00 13.64
CA ASP A 14 -1.94 10.43 12.78
C ASP A 14 -2.17 10.01 11.32
N LEU A 15 -2.92 8.94 11.09
CA LEU A 15 -3.36 8.53 9.75
C LEU A 15 -4.34 9.54 9.12
N GLN A 16 -5.03 10.37 9.91
CA GLN A 16 -5.94 11.38 9.35
C GLN A 16 -5.19 12.42 8.51
N ALA A 17 -3.93 12.70 8.85
CA ALA A 17 -3.08 13.64 8.12
C ALA A 17 -2.68 13.13 6.72
N VAL A 18 -2.82 11.83 6.44
CA VAL A 18 -2.56 11.22 5.12
C VAL A 18 -3.73 10.35 4.66
N ARG A 19 -4.95 10.73 5.04
CA ARG A 19 -6.16 9.91 4.86
C ARG A 19 -6.41 9.49 3.41
N LEU A 20 -6.18 10.38 2.43
CA LEU A 20 -6.42 10.01 1.02
C LEU A 20 -5.41 8.97 0.56
N LEU A 21 -4.16 9.09 1.00
CA LEU A 21 -3.11 8.13 0.71
C LEU A 21 -3.40 6.76 1.35
N ALA A 22 -3.89 6.75 2.59
CA ALA A 22 -4.32 5.52 3.26
C ALA A 22 -5.53 4.89 2.56
N TYR A 23 -6.58 5.66 2.28
CA TYR A 23 -7.82 5.15 1.66
C TYR A 23 -7.61 4.66 0.24
N SER A 24 -6.82 5.39 -0.58
CA SER A 24 -6.47 4.92 -1.92
C SER A 24 -5.68 3.61 -1.86
N SER A 25 -4.69 3.49 -0.98
CA SER A 25 -3.87 2.28 -0.84
C SER A 25 -4.69 1.09 -0.34
N PHE A 26 -5.47 1.24 0.74
CA PHE A 26 -6.27 0.15 1.29
C PHE A 26 -7.47 -0.20 0.41
N GLY A 27 -8.17 0.79 -0.13
CA GLY A 27 -9.28 0.58 -1.05
C GLY A 27 -8.82 -0.15 -2.30
N ALA A 28 -7.70 0.27 -2.88
CA ALA A 28 -7.13 -0.44 -4.02
C ALA A 28 -6.64 -1.84 -3.67
N GLN A 29 -6.06 -2.08 -2.49
CA GLN A 29 -5.70 -3.45 -2.07
C GLN A 29 -6.91 -4.37 -2.03
N ILE A 30 -8.05 -3.91 -1.50
CA ILE A 30 -9.30 -4.69 -1.47
C ILE A 30 -9.76 -4.98 -2.90
N VAL A 31 -9.84 -3.95 -3.75
CA VAL A 31 -10.25 -4.11 -5.15
C VAL A 31 -9.30 -5.02 -5.92
N GLY A 32 -7.99 -4.84 -5.77
CA GLY A 32 -6.96 -5.66 -6.38
C GLY A 32 -7.06 -7.11 -5.91
N SER A 33 -7.29 -7.34 -4.63
CA SER A 33 -7.48 -8.69 -4.07
C SER A 33 -8.69 -9.39 -4.68
N LEU A 34 -9.81 -8.68 -4.83
CA LEU A 34 -11.02 -9.18 -5.49
C LEU A 34 -10.75 -9.48 -6.98
N LEU A 35 -10.07 -8.58 -7.69
CA LEU A 35 -9.70 -8.82 -9.09
C LEU A 35 -8.75 -10.01 -9.20
N GLY A 36 -7.74 -10.11 -8.35
CA GLY A 36 -6.82 -11.25 -8.30
C GLY A 36 -7.55 -12.57 -8.08
N PHE A 37 -8.49 -12.62 -7.15
CA PHE A 37 -9.35 -13.79 -6.93
C PHE A 37 -10.16 -14.19 -8.17
N LEU A 38 -10.56 -13.24 -9.02
CA LEU A 38 -11.36 -13.52 -10.21
C LEU A 38 -10.50 -13.92 -11.41
N VAL A 39 -9.38 -13.21 -11.66
CA VAL A 39 -8.65 -13.30 -12.93
C VAL A 39 -7.22 -13.82 -12.84
N ALA A 40 -6.61 -13.91 -11.64
CA ALA A 40 -5.20 -14.31 -11.56
C ALA A 40 -5.03 -15.81 -11.87
N PRO A 41 -3.98 -16.20 -12.64
CA PRO A 41 -3.78 -17.56 -13.14
C PRO A 41 -3.09 -18.50 -12.14
N PHE A 42 -3.12 -18.21 -10.84
CA PHE A 42 -2.51 -19.07 -9.81
C PHE A 42 -3.48 -20.16 -9.36
N PRO A 43 -3.01 -21.39 -9.07
CA PRO A 43 -3.87 -22.48 -8.62
C PRO A 43 -4.35 -22.30 -7.17
N ASP A 44 -3.54 -21.65 -6.33
CA ASP A 44 -3.86 -21.43 -4.92
C ASP A 44 -4.67 -20.14 -4.72
N MET A 45 -5.75 -20.22 -3.94
CA MET A 45 -6.65 -19.09 -3.71
C MET A 45 -5.95 -17.94 -2.97
N PHE A 46 -5.10 -18.26 -2.00
CA PHE A 46 -4.38 -17.25 -1.24
C PHE A 46 -3.38 -16.51 -2.15
N GLU A 47 -2.64 -17.22 -3.00
CA GLU A 47 -1.74 -16.61 -3.99
C GLU A 47 -2.48 -15.65 -4.94
N ARG A 48 -3.67 -16.03 -5.44
CA ARG A 48 -4.49 -15.18 -6.32
C ARG A 48 -4.88 -13.86 -5.65
N ILE A 49 -5.41 -13.95 -4.44
CA ILE A 49 -5.84 -12.80 -3.62
C ILE A 49 -4.63 -11.92 -3.30
N TRP A 50 -3.57 -12.52 -2.77
CA TRP A 50 -2.35 -11.84 -2.39
C TRP A 50 -1.71 -11.11 -3.57
N PHE A 51 -1.56 -11.80 -4.71
CA PHE A 51 -1.00 -11.21 -5.93
C PHE A 51 -1.82 -10.00 -6.39
N GLY A 52 -3.14 -10.12 -6.44
CA GLY A 52 -4.03 -9.04 -6.85
C GLY A 52 -3.91 -7.80 -5.96
N GLY A 53 -3.95 -8.00 -4.63
CA GLY A 53 -3.80 -6.89 -3.68
C GLY A 53 -2.41 -6.25 -3.75
N ALA A 54 -1.35 -7.06 -3.75
CA ALA A 54 0.03 -6.59 -3.74
C ALA A 54 0.41 -5.87 -5.06
N SER A 55 -0.03 -6.34 -6.22
CA SER A 55 0.31 -5.77 -7.53
C SER A 55 -0.22 -4.34 -7.74
N ILE A 56 -1.41 -4.03 -7.21
CA ILE A 56 -2.01 -2.70 -7.35
C ILE A 56 -1.62 -1.73 -6.22
N THR A 57 -1.01 -2.22 -5.14
CA THR A 57 -0.70 -1.42 -3.94
C THR A 57 0.21 -0.23 -4.26
N PHE A 58 1.31 -0.44 -4.99
CA PHE A 58 2.22 0.66 -5.32
C PHE A 58 1.64 1.67 -6.32
N PRO A 59 0.99 1.26 -7.43
CA PRO A 59 0.26 2.20 -8.29
C PRO A 59 -0.77 3.03 -7.51
N ALA A 60 -1.54 2.39 -6.62
CA ALA A 60 -2.53 3.08 -5.80
C ALA A 60 -1.90 4.06 -4.80
N PHE A 61 -0.75 3.71 -4.21
CA PHE A 61 0.02 4.63 -3.38
C PHE A 61 0.45 5.87 -4.15
N LEU A 62 0.91 5.72 -5.41
CA LEU A 62 1.29 6.86 -6.25
C LEU A 62 0.09 7.77 -6.58
N VAL A 63 -1.07 7.18 -6.89
CA VAL A 63 -2.32 7.92 -7.10
C VAL A 63 -2.73 8.64 -5.81
N GLY A 64 -2.67 7.96 -4.66
CA GLY A 64 -2.93 8.54 -3.35
C GLY A 64 -2.01 9.70 -3.01
N LEU A 65 -0.73 9.58 -3.34
CA LEU A 65 0.27 10.63 -3.13
C LEU A 65 -0.02 11.84 -3.99
N TRP A 66 -0.38 11.62 -5.25
CA TRP A 66 -0.79 12.68 -6.15
C TRP A 66 -2.06 13.38 -5.66
N LEU A 67 -3.10 12.63 -5.26
CA LEU A 67 -4.33 13.18 -4.70
C LEU A 67 -4.04 14.02 -3.43
N GLU A 68 -3.23 13.50 -2.52
CA GLU A 68 -2.91 14.22 -1.28
C GLU A 68 -2.10 15.50 -1.57
N ALA A 69 -1.21 15.49 -2.56
CA ALA A 69 -0.49 16.69 -2.99
C ALA A 69 -1.41 17.76 -3.60
N GLN A 70 -2.52 17.37 -4.24
CA GLN A 70 -3.49 18.29 -4.83
C GLN A 70 -4.47 18.86 -3.79
N PHE A 71 -5.00 18.01 -2.91
CA PHE A 71 -6.08 18.40 -2.00
C PHE A 71 -5.60 18.91 -0.63
N HIS A 72 -4.42 18.48 -0.18
CA HIS A 72 -3.88 18.86 1.13
C HIS A 72 -2.38 19.22 1.03
N PRO A 73 -2.04 20.30 0.31
CA PRO A 73 -0.65 20.73 0.15
C PRO A 73 -0.04 21.07 1.51
N GLY A 74 1.05 20.39 1.87
CA GLY A 74 1.72 20.53 3.18
C GLY A 74 1.75 19.25 4.00
N ASN A 75 0.67 18.45 3.95
CA ASN A 75 0.54 17.22 4.73
C ASN A 75 1.67 16.22 4.45
N ILE A 76 2.08 16.10 3.18
CA ILE A 76 3.20 15.21 2.78
C ILE A 76 4.52 15.67 3.42
N THR A 77 4.75 16.98 3.50
CA THR A 77 5.99 17.55 4.03
C THR A 77 6.07 17.40 5.55
N GLU A 78 4.94 17.54 6.23
CA GLU A 78 4.82 17.33 7.68
C GLU A 78 4.95 15.85 8.06
N ASN A 79 4.48 14.95 7.17
CA ASN A 79 4.44 13.51 7.43
C ASN A 79 5.43 12.69 6.58
N LYS A 80 6.55 13.29 6.15
CA LYS A 80 7.54 12.69 5.22
C LYS A 80 7.96 11.28 5.60
N VAL A 81 8.23 11.04 6.89
CA VAL A 81 8.71 9.74 7.37
C VAL A 81 7.64 8.67 7.20
N MET A 82 6.38 8.99 7.53
CA MET A 82 5.25 8.07 7.37
C MET A 82 4.98 7.79 5.89
N VAL A 83 4.89 8.82 5.05
CA VAL A 83 4.69 8.68 3.60
C VAL A 83 5.80 7.83 2.97
N ARG A 84 7.07 8.05 3.36
CA ARG A 84 8.21 7.26 2.88
C ARG A 84 8.11 5.80 3.29
N ARG A 85 7.75 5.51 4.55
CA ARG A 85 7.58 4.13 5.03
C ARG A 85 6.44 3.43 4.31
N MET A 86 5.29 4.10 4.14
CA MET A 86 4.18 3.57 3.36
C MET A 86 4.59 3.28 1.91
N GLY A 87 5.32 4.20 1.27
CA GLY A 87 5.84 4.01 -0.09
C GLY A 87 6.80 2.83 -0.20
N LEU A 88 7.70 2.65 0.76
CA LEU A 88 8.63 1.50 0.80
C LEU A 88 7.87 0.18 0.96
N ILE A 89 6.89 0.11 1.86
CA ILE A 89 6.06 -1.09 2.05
C ILE A 89 5.28 -1.40 0.78
N SER A 90 4.63 -0.39 0.19
CA SER A 90 3.87 -0.55 -1.05
C SER A 90 4.75 -1.04 -2.20
N ALA A 91 5.93 -0.45 -2.38
CA ALA A 91 6.89 -0.87 -3.39
C ALA A 91 7.39 -2.31 -3.16
N ALA A 92 7.70 -2.68 -1.91
CA ALA A 92 8.14 -4.02 -1.56
C ALA A 92 7.05 -5.08 -1.84
N LEU A 93 5.79 -4.78 -1.51
CA LEU A 93 4.66 -5.67 -1.81
C LEU A 93 4.47 -5.87 -3.31
N SER A 94 4.44 -4.79 -4.09
CA SER A 94 4.30 -4.89 -5.54
C SER A 94 5.50 -5.61 -6.18
N ALA A 95 6.73 -5.36 -5.72
CA ALA A 95 7.91 -6.10 -6.18
C ALA A 95 7.81 -7.59 -5.87
N ALA A 96 7.36 -7.97 -4.67
CA ALA A 96 7.13 -9.36 -4.29
C ALA A 96 6.08 -10.05 -5.18
N SER A 97 4.99 -9.34 -5.54
CA SER A 97 3.99 -9.88 -6.48
C SER A 97 4.57 -10.13 -7.87
N VAL A 98 5.43 -9.24 -8.37
CA VAL A 98 6.11 -9.41 -9.66
C VAL A 98 7.07 -10.60 -9.59
N ALA A 99 7.85 -10.72 -8.53
CA ALA A 99 8.76 -11.85 -8.32
C ALA A 99 8.02 -13.20 -8.30
N LEU A 100 6.87 -13.25 -7.60
CA LEU A 100 6.00 -14.44 -7.59
C LEU A 100 5.52 -14.81 -9.00
N TYR A 101 5.07 -13.82 -9.77
CA TYR A 101 4.58 -14.04 -11.13
C TYR A 101 5.69 -14.54 -12.06
N VAL A 102 6.87 -13.91 -12.03
CA VAL A 102 8.02 -14.29 -12.87
C VAL A 102 8.52 -15.69 -12.50
N GLY A 103 8.61 -16.01 -11.21
CA GLY A 103 9.08 -17.33 -10.75
C GLY A 103 8.14 -18.49 -11.09
N ARG A 104 6.88 -18.22 -11.41
CA ARG A 104 5.88 -19.24 -11.82
C ARG A 104 5.71 -19.34 -13.34
N ALA A 105 6.25 -18.38 -14.09
CA ALA A 105 6.19 -18.37 -15.55
C ALA A 105 7.32 -19.19 -16.21
N GLN A 106 8.22 -19.78 -15.41
CA GLN A 106 9.28 -20.70 -15.80
C GLN A 106 8.83 -22.15 -15.63
#